data_AF-X0WC21-F1
#
_entry.id   AF-X0WC21-F1
#
_cell.length_a   1.000
_cell.length_b   1.000
_cell.length_c   1.000
_cell.angle_alpha   90.00
_cell.angle_beta   90.00
_cell.angle_gamma   90.00
#
_symmetry.space_group_name_H-M   'P 1'
#
loop_
_entity.id
_entity.type
_entity.pdbx_description
1 polymer ?
#
loop_
_entity_poly.entity_id
_entity_poly.type
_entity_poly.pdbx_seq_one_letter_code
_entity_poly.pdbx_strand_id
1 'polypeptide(L)'
;SLISGNFIEDTNYRKEFGGWETAAIKFHQTTDTVISGNLIRGVFRQQQGAFGIWIDFGNQGIRIIRNIIYNTEAATVFLEMNHGPILVDNNILIGQPIRSNSEATVFAHNLFVDCGYEYRPDTRRRSQYYKPHTTKVVGRKSGTAQDDKWFNNIFIRRGLDRVKTASGYASDYNVFLEGAKKTSFGDKNSVVDPYVTGLTIRAHPRGVTITFSMNDTPFLVKGPWVDAELVGIFPTVGQTIEDRY
;
A
#
# COMPACT_ATOMS: atom_id res chain seq x y z
N SER A 1 5.20 -12.57 -11.76
CA SER A 1 6.24 -11.83 -12.52
C SER A 1 7.12 -11.01 -11.59
N LEU A 2 8.31 -10.59 -12.03
CA LEU A 2 9.18 -9.65 -11.30
C LEU A 2 9.32 -8.34 -12.06
N ILE A 3 8.95 -7.22 -11.43
CA ILE A 3 9.05 -5.87 -11.97
C ILE A 3 9.96 -5.09 -11.04
N SER A 4 11.24 -4.97 -11.40
CA SER A 4 12.23 -4.48 -10.44
C SER A 4 13.28 -3.54 -11.02
N GLY A 5 13.71 -2.58 -10.18
CA GLY A 5 14.81 -1.68 -10.49
C GLY A 5 14.51 -0.66 -11.59
N ASN A 6 13.23 -0.45 -11.91
CA ASN A 6 12.84 0.46 -12.97
C ASN A 6 12.79 1.90 -12.47
N PHE A 7 13.09 2.81 -13.39
CA PHE A 7 12.79 4.22 -13.23
C PHE A 7 11.63 4.58 -14.17
N ILE A 8 10.49 4.98 -13.61
CA ILE A 8 9.26 5.27 -14.34
C ILE A 8 8.88 6.72 -14.05
N GLU A 9 8.91 7.56 -15.08
CA GLU A 9 8.51 8.96 -14.97
C GLU A 9 7.63 9.44 -16.11
N ASP A 10 6.97 10.58 -15.88
CA ASP A 10 6.13 11.27 -16.85
C ASP A 10 4.97 10.42 -17.40
N THR A 11 4.40 9.57 -16.55
CA THR A 11 3.21 8.79 -16.88
C THR A 11 2.03 9.73 -17.10
N ASN A 12 1.49 9.71 -18.32
CA ASN A 12 0.34 10.51 -18.75
C ASN A 12 0.56 12.04 -18.68
N TYR A 13 1.81 12.50 -18.84
CA TYR A 13 2.18 13.91 -18.70
C TYR A 13 1.44 14.89 -19.62
N ARG A 14 1.05 14.45 -20.84
CA ARG A 14 0.31 15.30 -21.79
C ARG A 14 -1.16 15.47 -21.44
N LYS A 15 -1.71 14.61 -20.56
CA LYS A 15 -3.13 14.61 -20.16
C LYS A 15 -4.11 14.65 -21.35
N GLU A 16 -3.75 13.99 -22.46
CA GLU A 16 -4.60 13.98 -23.68
C GLU A 16 -5.79 13.05 -23.53
N PHE A 17 -5.61 11.97 -22.78
CA PHE A 17 -6.63 10.97 -22.49
C PHE A 17 -6.59 10.59 -21.01
N GLY A 18 -7.71 10.10 -20.51
CA GLY A 18 -7.81 9.53 -19.17
C GLY A 18 -8.88 8.46 -19.13
N GLY A 19 -8.93 7.71 -18.05
CA GLY A 19 -9.84 6.58 -17.92
C GLY A 19 -9.38 5.60 -16.87
N TRP A 20 -10.17 4.54 -16.69
CA TRP A 20 -9.90 3.50 -15.70
C TRP A 20 -8.84 2.49 -16.16
N GLU A 21 -7.78 2.94 -16.84
CA GLU A 21 -6.67 2.06 -17.27
C GLU A 21 -5.29 2.70 -17.09
N THR A 22 -5.22 3.98 -16.70
CA THR A 22 -3.95 4.69 -16.61
C THR A 22 -3.32 4.53 -15.23
N ALA A 23 -2.11 3.98 -15.18
CA ALA A 23 -1.22 4.00 -14.02
C ALA A 23 0.23 3.83 -14.48
N ALA A 24 1.21 4.16 -13.62
CA ALA A 24 2.62 3.91 -13.94
C ALA A 24 2.92 2.40 -13.99
N ILE A 25 2.28 1.62 -13.12
CA ILE A 25 2.22 0.16 -13.19
C ILE A 25 0.77 -0.25 -12.95
N LYS A 26 0.17 -1.03 -13.87
CA LYS A 26 -1.15 -1.64 -13.70
C LYS A 26 -1.08 -3.14 -13.94
N PHE A 27 -1.69 -3.95 -13.07
CA PHE A 27 -1.87 -5.38 -13.27
C PHE A 27 -3.32 -5.80 -13.08
N HIS A 28 -3.72 -6.80 -13.87
CA HIS A 28 -4.97 -7.52 -13.70
C HIS A 28 -4.71 -9.01 -13.56
N GLN A 29 -5.50 -9.67 -12.70
CA GLN A 29 -5.59 -11.12 -12.62
C GLN A 29 -4.23 -11.84 -12.49
N THR A 30 -3.27 -11.21 -11.82
CA THR A 30 -1.93 -11.78 -11.63
C THR A 30 -1.78 -12.44 -10.26
N THR A 31 -0.96 -13.49 -10.22
CA THR A 31 -0.61 -14.22 -9.00
C THR A 31 0.89 -14.17 -8.77
N ASP A 32 1.31 -13.99 -7.52
CA ASP A 32 2.71 -14.03 -7.08
C ASP A 32 3.61 -13.06 -7.86
N THR A 33 3.08 -11.87 -8.14
CA THR A 33 3.84 -10.80 -8.78
C THR A 33 4.54 -9.94 -7.73
N VAL A 34 5.84 -9.71 -7.95
CA VAL A 34 6.69 -8.88 -7.11
C VAL A 34 7.03 -7.60 -7.87
N ILE A 35 6.69 -6.46 -7.28
CA ILE A 35 7.02 -5.11 -7.77
C ILE A 35 8.04 -4.53 -6.80
N SER A 36 9.33 -4.55 -7.16
CA SER A 36 10.43 -4.28 -6.23
C SER A 36 11.41 -3.19 -6.63
N GLY A 37 11.68 -2.22 -5.76
CA GLY A 37 12.83 -1.34 -5.96
C GLY A 37 12.66 -0.37 -7.14
N ASN A 38 11.43 -0.03 -7.51
CA ASN A 38 11.17 0.91 -8.59
C ASN A 38 11.11 2.35 -8.04
N LEU A 39 11.58 3.29 -8.85
CA LEU A 39 11.38 4.73 -8.63
C LEU A 39 10.27 5.21 -9.55
N ILE A 40 9.15 5.64 -8.98
CA ILE A 40 7.98 6.12 -9.71
C ILE A 40 7.73 7.59 -9.35
N ARG A 41 7.69 8.47 -10.36
CA ARG A 41 7.37 9.88 -10.16
C ARG A 41 6.69 10.52 -11.36
N GLY A 42 6.03 11.67 -11.17
CA GLY A 42 5.43 12.40 -12.29
C GLY A 42 4.31 11.59 -12.93
N VAL A 43 3.27 11.28 -12.14
CA VAL A 43 2.10 10.55 -12.62
C VAL A 43 0.91 11.49 -12.65
N PHE A 44 0.46 11.81 -13.85
CA PHE A 44 -0.43 12.94 -14.12
C PHE A 44 -1.85 12.50 -14.44
N ARG A 45 -2.83 13.16 -13.81
CA ARG A 45 -4.25 12.85 -13.90
C ARG A 45 -4.95 13.82 -14.84
N GLN A 46 -5.79 13.27 -15.70
CA GLN A 46 -6.75 14.03 -16.51
C GLN A 46 -8.16 13.95 -15.88
N GLN A 47 -8.74 12.74 -15.82
CA GLN A 47 -10.09 12.50 -15.26
C GLN A 47 -10.12 11.37 -14.22
N GLN A 48 -10.14 10.11 -14.66
CA GLN A 48 -9.92 8.91 -13.87
C GLN A 48 -8.48 8.43 -14.13
N GLY A 49 -7.87 7.74 -13.16
CA GLY A 49 -6.42 7.60 -13.12
C GLY A 49 -5.72 8.96 -13.03
N ALA A 50 -4.41 9.11 -13.29
CA ALA A 50 -3.42 8.03 -13.39
C ALA A 50 -2.86 7.72 -11.99
N PHE A 51 -2.75 6.44 -11.63
CA PHE A 51 -2.27 6.02 -10.31
C PHE A 51 -0.78 5.65 -10.33
N GLY A 52 -0.10 5.68 -9.18
CA GLY A 52 1.29 5.21 -9.10
C GLY A 52 1.39 3.72 -9.41
N ILE A 53 0.94 2.87 -8.49
CA ILE A 53 0.73 1.44 -8.74
C ILE A 53 -0.76 1.11 -8.63
N TRP A 54 -1.30 0.36 -9.58
CA TRP A 54 -2.68 -0.10 -9.57
C TRP A 54 -2.74 -1.62 -9.69
N ILE A 55 -3.18 -2.27 -8.63
CA ILE A 55 -3.43 -3.71 -8.59
C ILE A 55 -4.93 -3.89 -8.73
N ASP A 56 -5.37 -4.13 -9.96
CA ASP A 56 -6.78 -4.08 -10.34
C ASP A 56 -7.34 -5.47 -10.59
N PHE A 57 -8.37 -5.84 -9.83
CA PHE A 57 -9.26 -6.95 -10.10
C PHE A 57 -8.63 -8.35 -10.02
N GLY A 58 -8.86 -9.01 -8.88
CA GLY A 58 -8.61 -10.43 -8.68
C GLY A 58 -7.13 -10.79 -8.77
N ASN A 59 -6.26 -10.01 -8.10
CA ASN A 59 -4.84 -10.33 -7.93
C ASN A 59 -4.61 -10.95 -6.54
N GLN A 60 -3.61 -11.83 -6.42
CA GLN A 60 -3.35 -12.62 -5.21
C GLN A 60 -1.85 -12.89 -5.04
N GLY A 61 -1.33 -12.88 -3.82
CA GLY A 61 0.09 -13.10 -3.56
C GLY A 61 1.01 -11.96 -4.04
N ILE A 62 0.49 -10.74 -4.13
CA ILE A 62 1.27 -9.61 -4.67
C ILE A 62 2.19 -9.05 -3.60
N ARG A 63 3.46 -8.79 -3.96
CA ARG A 63 4.39 -8.08 -3.08
C ARG A 63 4.86 -6.77 -3.72
N ILE A 64 4.54 -5.64 -3.10
CA ILE A 64 5.00 -4.30 -3.47
C ILE A 64 6.08 -3.91 -2.46
N ILE A 65 7.35 -3.97 -2.86
CA ILE A 65 8.48 -3.87 -1.92
C ILE A 65 9.57 -2.88 -2.32
N ARG A 66 10.06 -2.06 -1.38
CA ARG A 66 11.22 -1.16 -1.59
C ARG A 66 11.05 -0.15 -2.73
N ASN A 67 9.82 0.16 -3.13
CA ASN A 67 9.56 1.18 -4.13
C ASN A 67 9.60 2.58 -3.50
N ILE A 68 9.99 3.57 -4.29
CA ILE A 68 9.85 4.98 -3.95
C ILE A 68 8.83 5.58 -4.91
N ILE A 69 7.70 6.06 -4.39
CA ILE A 69 6.61 6.62 -5.20
C ILE A 69 6.30 8.01 -4.66
N TYR A 70 6.41 9.03 -5.51
CA TYR A 70 6.07 10.41 -5.16
C TYR A 70 5.60 11.19 -6.38
N ASN A 71 5.07 12.40 -6.17
CA ASN A 71 4.59 13.26 -7.26
C ASN A 71 3.55 12.54 -8.16
N THR A 72 2.50 12.01 -7.52
CA THR A 72 1.32 11.46 -8.19
C THR A 72 0.13 12.39 -7.99
N GLU A 73 -0.66 12.63 -9.04
CA GLU A 73 -1.88 13.46 -8.95
C GLU A 73 -3.13 12.66 -8.57
N ALA A 74 -3.07 11.32 -8.65
CA ALA A 74 -4.05 10.41 -8.07
C ALA A 74 -3.38 9.50 -7.03
N ALA A 75 -4.13 8.55 -6.48
CA ALA A 75 -3.67 7.64 -5.42
C ALA A 75 -2.28 7.06 -5.71
N THR A 76 -1.41 7.09 -4.70
CA THR A 76 -0.03 6.60 -4.78
C THR A 76 -0.01 5.10 -5.09
N VAL A 77 -0.89 4.35 -4.42
CA VAL A 77 -1.22 2.97 -4.76
C VAL A 77 -2.74 2.83 -4.74
N PHE A 78 -3.28 2.09 -5.70
CA PHE A 78 -4.68 1.69 -5.71
C PHE A 78 -4.79 0.16 -5.72
N LEU A 79 -5.38 -0.38 -4.65
CA LEU A 79 -5.69 -1.80 -4.51
C LEU A 79 -7.17 -2.01 -4.84
N GLU A 80 -7.46 -2.39 -6.07
CA GLU A 80 -8.82 -2.52 -6.54
C GLU A 80 -9.27 -3.97 -6.62
N MET A 81 -10.35 -4.31 -5.90
CA MET A 81 -11.06 -5.58 -6.03
C MET A 81 -10.13 -6.79 -5.91
N ASN A 82 -9.28 -6.84 -4.89
CA ASN A 82 -8.43 -7.99 -4.57
C ASN A 82 -8.87 -8.65 -3.27
N HIS A 83 -8.56 -9.93 -3.13
CA HIS A 83 -8.95 -10.74 -1.97
C HIS A 83 -7.74 -11.23 -1.14
N GLY A 84 -6.59 -10.61 -1.39
CA GLY A 84 -5.32 -10.88 -0.74
C GLY A 84 -4.71 -12.24 -1.08
N PRO A 85 -3.60 -12.60 -0.41
CA PRO A 85 -2.77 -11.65 0.34
C PRO A 85 -2.11 -10.65 -0.62
N ILE A 86 -2.02 -9.39 -0.20
CA ILE A 86 -1.12 -8.41 -0.78
C ILE A 86 -0.21 -7.90 0.33
N LEU A 87 1.10 -7.97 0.13
CA LEU A 87 2.10 -7.41 1.03
C LEU A 87 2.67 -6.13 0.43
N VAL A 88 2.54 -5.02 1.15
CA VAL A 88 3.13 -3.73 0.83
C VAL A 88 4.18 -3.43 1.89
N ASP A 89 5.45 -3.65 1.58
CA ASP A 89 6.52 -3.58 2.59
C ASP A 89 7.77 -2.79 2.19
N ASN A 90 8.38 -2.10 3.18
CA ASN A 90 9.61 -1.34 3.00
C ASN A 90 9.58 -0.26 1.89
N ASN A 91 8.42 0.27 1.53
CA ASN A 91 8.29 1.33 0.51
C ASN A 91 8.40 2.73 1.13
N ILE A 92 8.73 3.70 0.29
CA ILE A 92 8.57 5.13 0.59
C ILE A 92 7.45 5.69 -0.29
N LEU A 93 6.34 6.09 0.32
CA LEU A 93 5.10 6.45 -0.36
C LEU A 93 4.70 7.86 0.03
N ILE A 94 4.80 8.80 -0.92
CA ILE A 94 4.69 10.24 -0.65
C ILE A 94 3.60 10.86 -1.50
N GLY A 95 2.67 11.57 -0.87
CA GLY A 95 1.68 12.40 -1.54
C GLY A 95 0.26 11.88 -1.34
N GLN A 96 -0.36 11.33 -2.39
CA GLN A 96 -1.78 10.98 -2.36
C GLN A 96 -2.05 9.73 -1.50
N PRO A 97 -3.22 9.60 -0.87
CA PRO A 97 -3.53 8.43 -0.04
C PRO A 97 -3.52 7.13 -0.86
N ILE A 98 -3.26 6.02 -0.17
CA ILE A 98 -3.58 4.69 -0.68
C ILE A 98 -5.09 4.60 -0.84
N ARG A 99 -5.55 4.22 -2.03
CA ARG A 99 -6.96 3.91 -2.26
C ARG A 99 -7.13 2.41 -2.21
N SER A 100 -8.22 1.93 -1.62
CA SER A 100 -8.55 0.51 -1.62
C SER A 100 -10.04 0.26 -1.70
N ASN A 101 -10.40 -0.83 -2.38
CA ASN A 101 -11.65 -1.55 -2.19
C ASN A 101 -11.40 -3.07 -2.19
N SER A 102 -10.21 -3.44 -1.71
CA SER A 102 -9.69 -4.80 -1.55
C SER A 102 -9.70 -5.22 -0.09
N GLU A 103 -9.42 -6.49 0.17
CA GLU A 103 -9.22 -7.03 1.53
C GLU A 103 -7.88 -7.75 1.65
N ALA A 104 -7.53 -8.12 2.88
CA ALA A 104 -6.38 -8.95 3.20
C ALA A 104 -5.05 -8.37 2.67
N THR A 105 -4.85 -7.07 2.87
CA THR A 105 -3.59 -6.38 2.59
C THR A 105 -2.80 -6.12 3.86
N VAL A 106 -1.50 -6.44 3.85
CA VAL A 106 -0.57 -6.14 4.94
C VAL A 106 0.35 -5.00 4.53
N PHE A 107 0.41 -3.95 5.35
CA PHE A 107 1.33 -2.84 5.22
C PHE A 107 2.39 -2.94 6.33
N ALA A 108 3.64 -3.20 5.95
CA ALA A 108 4.72 -3.43 6.92
C ALA A 108 5.96 -2.56 6.64
N HIS A 109 6.52 -1.91 7.66
CA HIS A 109 7.82 -1.22 7.54
C HIS A 109 7.90 -0.14 6.43
N ASN A 110 6.78 0.48 6.05
CA ASN A 110 6.78 1.55 5.06
C ASN A 110 6.97 2.92 5.71
N LEU A 111 7.49 3.85 4.93
CA LEU A 111 7.44 5.28 5.20
C LEU A 111 6.32 5.92 4.37
N PHE A 112 5.28 6.40 5.04
CA PHE A 112 4.16 7.13 4.45
C PHE A 112 4.28 8.62 4.78
N VAL A 113 4.22 9.47 3.76
CA VAL A 113 4.36 10.92 3.92
C VAL A 113 3.23 11.60 3.17
N ASP A 114 2.37 12.31 3.88
CA ASP A 114 1.07 12.81 3.35
C ASP A 114 0.13 11.69 2.83
N CYS A 115 0.57 10.44 2.86
CA CYS A 115 -0.09 9.29 2.29
C CYS A 115 -0.90 8.55 3.37
N GLY A 116 -2.18 8.92 3.52
CA GLY A 116 -3.13 8.19 4.37
C GLY A 116 -3.72 6.95 3.68
N TYR A 117 -4.81 6.42 4.23
CA TYR A 117 -5.57 5.30 3.65
C TYR A 117 -7.03 5.67 3.43
N GLU A 118 -7.55 5.40 2.23
CA GLU A 118 -8.94 5.64 1.83
C GLU A 118 -9.59 4.36 1.30
N TYR A 119 -10.46 3.78 2.12
CA TYR A 119 -11.29 2.65 1.73
C TYR A 119 -12.59 3.12 1.07
N ARG A 120 -12.94 2.57 -0.11
CA ARG A 120 -14.15 2.90 -0.86
C ARG A 120 -14.85 1.62 -1.35
N PRO A 121 -15.81 1.04 -0.60
CA PRO A 121 -16.38 -0.26 -0.94
C PRO A 121 -16.98 -0.30 -2.33
N ASP A 122 -16.85 -1.46 -3.00
CA ASP A 122 -17.59 -1.77 -4.21
C ASP A 122 -18.26 -3.13 -4.05
N THR A 123 -19.55 -3.08 -3.72
CA THR A 123 -20.36 -4.27 -3.48
C THR A 123 -21.07 -4.78 -4.75
N ARG A 124 -21.00 -4.04 -5.85
CA ARG A 124 -21.72 -4.35 -7.11
C ARG A 124 -20.90 -5.24 -8.03
N ARG A 125 -19.57 -5.12 -8.00
CA ARG A 125 -18.66 -5.98 -8.76
C ARG A 125 -18.22 -7.16 -7.91
N ARG A 126 -17.84 -8.25 -8.57
CA ARG A 126 -17.26 -9.44 -7.95
C ARG A 126 -16.03 -9.88 -8.73
N SER A 127 -14.89 -9.95 -8.06
CA SER A 127 -13.64 -10.44 -8.65
C SER A 127 -13.35 -11.85 -8.18
N GLN A 128 -12.51 -12.57 -8.92
CA GLN A 128 -12.08 -13.91 -8.53
C GLN A 128 -10.94 -13.91 -7.52
N TYR A 129 -10.83 -15.03 -6.81
CA TYR A 129 -9.65 -15.42 -6.06
C TYR A 129 -9.28 -16.86 -6.40
N TYR A 130 -8.03 -17.22 -6.15
CA TYR A 130 -7.45 -18.46 -6.67
C TYR A 130 -6.98 -19.39 -5.55
N LYS A 131 -6.75 -20.65 -5.93
CA LYS A 131 -5.98 -21.57 -5.11
C LYS A 131 -4.56 -20.99 -4.97
N PRO A 132 -3.97 -20.97 -3.75
CA PRO A 132 -2.66 -20.37 -3.51
C PRO A 132 -1.63 -20.76 -4.57
N HIS A 133 -0.88 -19.77 -5.06
CA HIS A 133 0.20 -19.92 -6.04
C HIS A 133 -0.22 -20.49 -7.39
N THR A 134 -1.49 -20.32 -7.77
CA THR A 134 -2.01 -20.76 -9.07
C THR A 134 -3.02 -19.75 -9.61
N THR A 135 -3.32 -19.86 -10.90
CA THR A 135 -4.44 -19.14 -11.53
C THR A 135 -5.75 -19.94 -11.52
N LYS A 136 -5.84 -21.03 -10.74
CA LYS A 136 -7.05 -21.84 -10.64
C LYS A 136 -8.06 -21.14 -9.73
N VAL A 137 -9.15 -20.63 -10.32
CA VAL A 137 -10.21 -19.92 -9.59
C VAL A 137 -10.88 -20.84 -8.57
N VAL A 138 -10.98 -20.37 -7.33
CA VAL A 138 -11.74 -21.03 -6.25
C VAL A 138 -13.13 -20.43 -6.11
N GLY A 139 -13.26 -19.11 -6.29
CA GLY A 139 -14.54 -18.42 -6.22
C GLY A 139 -14.46 -16.97 -6.63
N ARG A 140 -15.56 -16.24 -6.40
CA ARG A 140 -15.66 -14.79 -6.64
C ARG A 140 -16.35 -14.08 -5.47
N LYS A 141 -15.88 -12.91 -5.08
CA LYS A 141 -16.44 -12.10 -3.97
C LYS A 141 -16.44 -10.61 -4.34
N SER A 142 -17.33 -9.83 -3.72
CA SER A 142 -17.30 -8.38 -3.83
C SER A 142 -16.19 -7.77 -2.96
N GLY A 143 -15.79 -6.53 -3.24
CA GLY A 143 -14.79 -5.84 -2.43
C GLY A 143 -15.36 -5.40 -1.08
N THR A 144 -14.89 -6.02 0.00
CA THR A 144 -15.32 -5.73 1.38
C THR A 144 -14.15 -5.30 2.26
N ALA A 145 -14.40 -4.41 3.22
CA ALA A 145 -13.37 -4.04 4.19
C ALA A 145 -13.17 -5.23 5.14
N GLN A 146 -12.03 -5.90 5.03
CA GLN A 146 -11.73 -7.07 5.86
C GLN A 146 -10.23 -7.34 5.90
N ASP A 147 -9.72 -7.79 7.05
CA ASP A 147 -8.38 -8.37 7.21
C ASP A 147 -7.16 -7.50 6.80
N ASP A 148 -7.31 -6.19 6.57
CA ASP A 148 -6.17 -5.30 6.34
C ASP A 148 -5.37 -5.07 7.62
N LYS A 149 -4.03 -5.06 7.52
CA LYS A 149 -3.14 -4.97 8.68
C LYS A 149 -2.02 -3.96 8.48
N TRP A 150 -1.65 -3.24 9.55
CA TRP A 150 -0.60 -2.21 9.55
C TRP A 150 0.38 -2.41 10.71
N PHE A 151 1.62 -2.77 10.40
CA PHE A 151 2.66 -3.02 11.40
C PHE A 151 3.95 -2.26 11.08
N ASN A 152 4.59 -1.71 12.11
CA ASN A 152 5.96 -1.19 12.01
C ASN A 152 6.14 -0.08 10.97
N ASN A 153 5.08 0.65 10.59
CA ASN A 153 5.15 1.73 9.61
C ASN A 153 5.43 3.07 10.29
N ILE A 154 5.97 4.01 9.51
CA ILE A 154 6.15 5.41 9.92
C ILE A 154 5.21 6.26 9.05
N PHE A 155 4.35 7.04 9.70
CA PHE A 155 3.42 7.97 9.07
C PHE A 155 3.82 9.40 9.42
N ILE A 156 3.91 10.28 8.42
CA ILE A 156 4.23 11.70 8.58
C ILE A 156 3.08 12.53 8.01
N ARG A 157 2.54 13.47 8.80
CA ARG A 157 1.44 14.41 8.48
C ARG A 157 0.06 13.81 8.23
N ARG A 158 -0.03 12.63 7.61
CA ARG A 158 -1.28 11.88 7.41
C ARG A 158 -1.10 10.46 7.92
N GLY A 159 -2.12 9.93 8.58
CA GLY A 159 -2.10 8.58 9.14
C GLY A 159 -3.36 7.80 8.81
N LEU A 160 -3.82 7.03 9.78
CA LEU A 160 -4.90 6.05 9.66
C LEU A 160 -6.20 6.48 10.37
N ASP A 161 -6.37 7.76 10.70
CA ASP A 161 -7.55 8.29 11.39
C ASP A 161 -8.87 8.12 10.62
N ARG A 162 -8.78 7.96 9.29
CA ARG A 162 -9.93 7.72 8.42
C ARG A 162 -10.27 6.24 8.25
N VAL A 163 -9.43 5.33 8.74
CA VAL A 163 -9.68 3.90 8.67
C VAL A 163 -10.75 3.54 9.69
N LYS A 164 -11.87 3.02 9.21
CA LYS A 164 -12.95 2.51 10.06
C LYS A 164 -12.62 1.08 10.50
N THR A 165 -13.05 0.73 11.69
CA THR A 165 -12.97 -0.66 12.18
C THR A 165 -13.69 -1.60 11.21
N ALA A 166 -13.04 -2.70 10.88
CA ALA A 166 -13.62 -3.81 10.14
C ALA A 166 -13.10 -5.14 10.68
N SER A 167 -13.77 -6.24 10.33
CA SER A 167 -13.40 -7.57 10.83
C SER A 167 -11.99 -7.94 10.38
N GLY A 168 -11.19 -8.47 11.30
CA GLY A 168 -9.81 -8.89 11.04
C GLY A 168 -8.79 -7.76 10.86
N TYR A 169 -9.22 -6.48 10.92
CA TYR A 169 -8.28 -5.36 10.87
C TYR A 169 -7.36 -5.36 12.09
N ALA A 170 -6.07 -5.11 11.86
CA ALA A 170 -5.08 -4.98 12.92
C ALA A 170 -4.12 -3.81 12.64
N SER A 171 -3.85 -2.98 13.63
CA SER A 171 -2.86 -1.91 13.54
C SER A 171 -2.10 -1.90 14.84
N ASP A 172 -0.77 -1.99 14.81
CA ASP A 172 0.07 -1.89 16.00
C ASP A 172 1.53 -1.55 15.65
N TYR A 173 2.30 -1.08 16.62
CA TYR A 173 3.73 -0.77 16.48
C TYR A 173 4.09 0.21 15.35
N ASN A 174 3.19 1.13 15.01
CA ASN A 174 3.46 2.19 14.05
C ASN A 174 3.99 3.44 14.76
N VAL A 175 4.55 4.36 13.99
CA VAL A 175 5.00 5.68 14.45
C VAL A 175 4.23 6.72 13.67
N PHE A 176 3.63 7.68 14.36
CA PHE A 176 2.87 8.78 13.76
C PHE A 176 3.51 10.11 14.13
N LEU A 177 4.07 10.81 13.14
CA LEU A 177 4.79 12.06 13.30
C LEU A 177 4.04 13.23 12.66
N GLU A 178 4.36 14.44 13.11
CA GLU A 178 3.98 15.69 12.42
C GLU A 178 2.45 15.83 12.21
N GLY A 179 1.66 15.39 13.20
CA GLY A 179 0.20 15.44 13.17
C GLY A 179 -0.50 14.26 12.48
N ALA A 180 0.25 13.26 12.00
CA ALA A 180 -0.33 11.96 11.64
C ALA A 180 -1.04 11.34 12.84
N LYS A 181 -2.12 10.59 12.58
CA LYS A 181 -2.99 10.03 13.60
C LYS A 181 -3.17 8.54 13.42
N LYS A 182 -3.27 7.83 14.54
CA LYS A 182 -3.55 6.39 14.55
C LYS A 182 -5.01 6.05 14.26
N THR A 183 -5.27 4.77 14.05
CA THR A 183 -6.62 4.21 13.97
C THR A 183 -7.40 4.43 15.28
N SER A 184 -8.74 4.41 15.21
CA SER A 184 -9.59 4.42 16.40
C SER A 184 -9.74 3.04 17.07
N PHE A 185 -9.16 2.01 16.46
CA PHE A 185 -9.23 0.61 16.89
C PHE A 185 -7.84 0.00 16.93
N GLY A 186 -7.71 -1.09 17.69
CA GLY A 186 -6.41 -1.74 17.89
C GLY A 186 -5.40 -0.74 18.46
N ASP A 187 -4.12 -1.05 18.28
CA ASP A 187 -3.04 -0.10 18.47
C ASP A 187 -2.68 0.26 19.93
N LYS A 188 -1.96 -0.68 20.55
CA LYS A 188 -1.48 -0.62 21.94
C LYS A 188 -0.07 -0.07 22.04
N ASN A 189 0.76 -0.30 21.02
CA ASN A 189 2.20 -0.10 21.07
C ASN A 189 2.69 0.98 20.09
N SER A 190 1.83 1.57 19.25
CA SER A 190 2.26 2.70 18.42
C SER A 190 2.49 3.95 19.25
N VAL A 191 3.31 4.84 18.71
CA VAL A 191 3.57 6.16 19.30
C VAL A 191 3.11 7.27 18.36
N VAL A 192 2.53 8.32 18.94
CA VAL A 192 2.16 9.56 18.25
C VAL A 192 3.01 10.68 18.83
N ASP A 193 3.72 11.41 17.97
CA ASP A 193 4.64 12.48 18.35
C ASP A 193 4.45 13.70 17.42
N PRO A 194 4.27 14.93 17.93
CA PRO A 194 4.14 16.11 17.10
C PRO A 194 5.44 16.54 16.40
N TYR A 195 6.57 15.85 16.59
CA TYR A 195 7.86 16.19 15.99
C TYR A 195 7.76 16.47 14.49
N VAL A 196 8.32 17.61 14.08
CA VAL A 196 8.37 18.07 12.69
C VAL A 196 9.62 17.52 12.02
N THR A 197 9.43 16.72 10.98
CA THR A 197 10.50 15.93 10.37
C THR A 197 11.36 16.70 9.38
N GLY A 198 10.91 17.88 8.96
CA GLY A 198 11.62 18.72 7.98
C GLY A 198 11.85 18.01 6.64
N LEU A 199 10.94 17.11 6.26
CA LEU A 199 11.15 16.23 5.11
C LEU A 199 11.32 17.03 3.80
N THR A 200 12.38 16.72 3.06
CA THR A 200 12.68 17.30 1.76
C THR A 200 12.92 16.19 0.72
N ILE A 201 12.56 16.49 -0.53
CA ILE A 201 12.75 15.60 -1.67
C ILE A 201 13.55 16.36 -2.72
N ARG A 202 14.70 15.83 -3.10
CA ARG A 202 15.53 16.36 -4.17
C ARG A 202 15.58 15.35 -5.31
N ALA A 203 14.91 15.68 -6.41
CA ALA A 203 14.98 14.89 -7.62
C ALA A 203 16.35 15.02 -8.29
N HIS A 204 16.82 13.91 -8.85
CA HIS A 204 17.97 13.83 -9.74
C HIS A 204 17.54 13.21 -11.08
N PRO A 205 18.34 13.33 -12.15
CA PRO A 205 17.98 12.77 -13.46
C PRO A 205 17.69 11.27 -13.47
N ARG A 206 18.30 10.49 -12.57
CA ARG A 206 18.12 9.03 -12.47
C ARG A 206 17.89 8.54 -11.04
N GLY A 207 17.39 9.42 -10.17
CA GLY A 207 17.30 9.11 -8.75
C GLY A 207 16.60 10.19 -7.95
N VAL A 208 16.60 9.99 -6.63
CA VAL A 208 16.02 10.92 -5.68
C VAL A 208 16.79 10.83 -4.36
N THR A 209 16.97 11.95 -3.69
CA THR A 209 17.40 12.01 -2.29
C THR A 209 16.21 12.46 -1.46
N ILE A 210 15.89 11.69 -0.42
CA ILE A 210 14.86 12.02 0.56
C ILE A 210 15.57 12.23 1.88
N THR A 211 15.38 13.40 2.49
CA THR A 211 16.03 13.76 3.76
C THR A 211 14.95 14.15 4.75
N PHE A 212 15.01 13.58 5.96
CA PHE A 212 14.16 13.96 7.08
C PHE A 212 14.93 13.68 8.39
N SER A 213 14.53 14.34 9.46
CA SER A 213 15.03 14.07 10.81
C SER A 213 13.96 13.37 11.65
N MET A 214 14.41 12.72 12.71
CA MET A 214 13.57 12.16 13.77
C MET A 214 14.22 12.47 15.11
N ASN A 215 13.40 12.58 16.15
CA ASN A 215 13.85 12.50 17.53
C ASN A 215 13.96 11.02 17.97
N ASP A 216 14.14 10.78 19.27
CA ASP A 216 14.35 9.43 19.78
C ASP A 216 13.06 8.58 19.87
N THR A 217 11.89 9.22 19.74
CA THR A 217 10.58 8.58 19.95
C THR A 217 10.33 7.34 19.06
N PRO A 218 10.65 7.34 17.75
CA PRO A 218 10.46 6.17 16.90
C PRO A 218 11.24 4.94 17.37
N PHE A 219 12.38 5.12 18.05
CA PHE A 219 13.22 4.02 18.55
C PHE A 219 12.66 3.34 19.81
N LEU A 220 11.63 3.92 20.44
CA LEU A 220 10.91 3.30 21.54
C LEU A 220 9.98 2.18 21.06
N VAL A 221 9.59 2.19 19.79
CA VAL A 221 8.71 1.18 19.20
C VAL A 221 9.52 -0.05 18.82
N LYS A 222 9.36 -1.12 19.58
CA LYS A 222 9.97 -2.43 19.32
C LYS A 222 8.94 -3.37 18.70
N GLY A 223 8.79 -3.25 17.39
CA GLY A 223 7.87 -4.07 16.61
C GLY A 223 8.29 -5.54 16.52
N PRO A 224 7.35 -6.49 16.41
CA PRO A 224 7.64 -7.88 16.11
C PRO A 224 8.16 -8.03 14.67
N TRP A 225 8.73 -9.19 14.38
CA TRP A 225 8.93 -9.60 12.98
C TRP A 225 7.56 -9.79 12.33
N VAL A 226 7.37 -9.24 11.13
CA VAL A 226 6.09 -9.36 10.39
C VAL A 226 6.14 -10.58 9.48
N ASP A 227 5.83 -11.74 10.05
CA ASP A 227 5.87 -13.05 9.40
C ASP A 227 4.48 -13.68 9.27
N ALA A 228 4.44 -14.90 8.72
CA ALA A 228 3.21 -15.68 8.58
C ALA A 228 2.54 -16.05 9.91
N GLU A 229 3.28 -16.11 11.02
CA GLU A 229 2.73 -16.40 12.35
C GLU A 229 1.95 -15.19 12.88
N LEU A 230 2.55 -14.01 12.83
CA LEU A 230 1.91 -12.77 13.24
C LEU A 230 0.70 -12.43 12.34
N VAL A 231 0.87 -12.57 11.03
CA VAL A 231 -0.18 -12.22 10.07
C VAL A 231 -1.28 -13.28 10.03
N GLY A 232 -0.95 -14.55 10.22
CA GLY A 232 -1.90 -15.65 10.10
C GLY A 232 -2.35 -15.89 8.65
N ILE A 233 -3.35 -16.76 8.49
CA ILE A 233 -3.93 -17.13 7.19
C ILE A 233 -5.14 -16.27 6.90
N PHE A 234 -5.23 -15.72 5.70
CA PHE A 234 -6.42 -15.02 5.24
C PHE A 234 -7.51 -16.01 4.83
N PRO A 235 -8.70 -15.98 5.47
CA PRO A 235 -9.72 -17.01 5.28
C PRO A 235 -10.24 -17.13 3.85
N THR A 236 -10.39 -16.02 3.11
CA THR A 236 -10.92 -16.02 1.75
C THR A 236 -10.06 -16.86 0.79
N VAL A 237 -8.74 -16.78 0.93
CA VAL A 237 -7.79 -17.35 -0.02
C VAL A 237 -6.99 -18.53 0.53
N GLY A 238 -7.06 -18.78 1.83
CA GLY A 238 -6.33 -19.88 2.48
C GLY A 238 -4.80 -19.71 2.39
N GLN A 239 -4.33 -18.47 2.29
CA GLN A 239 -2.93 -18.11 2.07
C GLN A 239 -2.48 -17.07 3.11
N THR A 240 -1.20 -17.07 3.47
CA THR A 240 -0.55 -16.06 4.31
C THR A 240 0.43 -15.22 3.47
N ILE A 241 1.19 -14.31 4.06
CA ILE A 241 2.13 -13.42 3.34
C ILE A 241 3.41 -14.10 2.86
N GLU A 242 3.70 -15.30 3.35
CA GLU A 242 4.83 -16.13 2.95
C GLU A 242 4.37 -17.33 2.13
N ASP A 243 5.24 -17.83 1.26
CA ASP A 243 5.06 -19.11 0.60
C ASP A 243 5.12 -20.21 1.67
N ARG A 244 3.99 -20.85 1.95
CA ARG A 244 3.98 -22.05 2.79
C ARG A 244 4.53 -23.20 1.96
N TYR A 245 5.72 -23.68 2.32
CA TYR A 245 6.19 -25.01 1.96
C TYR A 245 5.51 -26.06 2.86
#